data_AF-A0AA50IUE4-F1
#
_entry.id   AF-A0AA50IUE4-F1
#
_cell.length_a   1.000
_cell.length_b   1.000
_cell.length_c   1.000
_cell.angle_alpha   90.00
_cell.angle_beta   90.00
_cell.angle_gamma   90.00
#
_symmetry.space_group_name_H-M   'P 1'
#
loop_
_entity.id
_entity.type
_entity.pdbx_description
1 polymer ?
#
loop_
_entity_poly.entity_id
_entity_poly.type
_entity_poly.pdbx_seq_one_letter_code
_entity_poly.pdbx_strand_id
1 'polypeptide(L)'
;RLHAWGDSLTETFEQCGMAMFGYMTDLAYVQIKQVHTIEASADDMMGLLYHFLDELLFLFSAEPYLICKKLQITEFNTEEFRIVCKCYGEEFEIGKHPQGSEVKAITYSAMQIIDEP
;
A
#
# COMPACT_ATOMS: atom_id res chain seq x y z
N ARG A 1 -6.28 9.65 9.17
CA ARG A 1 -6.07 8.31 9.78
C ARG A 1 -6.71 7.31 8.85
N LEU A 2 -5.98 6.27 8.46
CA LEU A 2 -6.49 5.20 7.62
C LEU A 2 -6.91 4.05 8.53
N HIS A 3 -8.10 3.50 8.33
CA HIS A 3 -8.54 2.27 8.98
C HIS A 3 -8.82 1.25 7.86
N ALA A 4 -8.27 0.06 8.01
CA ALA A 4 -8.46 -1.05 7.08
C ALA A 4 -8.74 -2.32 7.89
N TRP A 5 -9.47 -3.24 7.28
CA TRP A 5 -9.86 -4.53 7.84
C TRP A 5 -9.92 -5.55 6.70
N GLY A 6 -9.83 -6.83 7.05
CA GLY A 6 -9.94 -7.95 6.13
C GLY A 6 -10.13 -9.24 6.90
N ASP A 7 -10.43 -10.32 6.18
CA ASP A 7 -10.63 -11.66 6.76
C ASP A 7 -9.28 -12.29 7.20
N SER A 8 -8.16 -11.66 6.83
CA SER A 8 -6.81 -12.04 7.24
C SER A 8 -5.92 -10.82 7.44
N LEU A 9 -4.81 -11.00 8.16
CA LEU A 9 -3.78 -9.96 8.29
C LEU A 9 -3.24 -9.52 6.92
N THR A 10 -3.06 -10.47 6.01
CA THR A 10 -2.65 -10.23 4.61
C THR A 10 -3.63 -9.28 3.92
N GLU A 11 -4.92 -9.60 3.95
CA GLU A 11 -5.94 -8.74 3.34
C GLU A 11 -5.99 -7.36 4.02
N THR A 12 -5.84 -7.31 5.36
CA THR A 12 -5.82 -6.04 6.09
C THR A 12 -4.68 -5.13 5.62
N PHE A 13 -3.49 -5.68 5.39
CA PHE A 13 -2.35 -4.92 4.86
C PHE A 13 -2.60 -4.45 3.41
N GLU A 14 -3.12 -5.33 2.55
CA GLU A 14 -3.52 -4.96 1.19
C GLU A 14 -4.54 -3.81 1.19
N GLN A 15 -5.58 -3.91 2.02
CA GLN A 15 -6.61 -2.89 2.17
C GLN A 15 -6.04 -1.58 2.73
N CYS A 16 -5.05 -1.64 3.63
CA CYS A 16 -4.38 -0.45 4.14
C CYS A 16 -3.64 0.31 3.03
N GLY A 17 -2.90 -0.42 2.18
CA GLY A 17 -2.24 0.17 1.01
C GLY A 17 -3.25 0.70 -0.02
N MET A 18 -4.34 -0.02 -0.26
CA MET A 18 -5.43 0.45 -1.13
C MET A 18 -6.10 1.72 -0.60
N ALA A 19 -6.31 1.82 0.72
CA ALA A 19 -6.87 3.00 1.36
C ALA A 19 -5.95 4.23 1.21
N MET A 20 -4.62 4.02 1.25
CA MET A 20 -3.66 5.08 0.97
C MET A 20 -3.81 5.61 -0.46
N PHE A 21 -3.82 4.74 -1.47
CA PHE A 21 -3.99 5.16 -2.87
C PHE A 21 -5.36 5.78 -3.14
N GLY A 22 -6.43 5.26 -2.52
CA GLY A 22 -7.77 5.83 -2.60
C GLY A 22 -7.89 7.23 -1.99
N TYR A 23 -6.99 7.59 -1.07
CA TYR A 23 -6.90 8.95 -0.54
C TYR A 23 -6.20 9.92 -1.52
N MET A 24 -5.29 9.39 -2.33
CA MET A 24 -4.53 10.16 -3.33
C MET A 24 -5.35 10.43 -4.60
N THR A 25 -6.17 9.49 -5.05
CA THR A 25 -6.98 9.63 -6.27
C THR A 25 -8.16 8.66 -6.30
N ASP A 26 -9.13 8.91 -7.17
CA ASP A 26 -10.22 7.99 -7.42
C ASP A 26 -9.75 6.79 -8.27
N LEU A 27 -9.66 5.64 -7.61
CA LEU A 27 -9.17 4.39 -8.19
C LEU A 27 -10.09 3.81 -9.28
N ALA A 28 -11.30 4.33 -9.45
CA ALA A 28 -12.18 3.95 -10.55
C ALA A 28 -11.54 4.27 -11.92
N TYR A 29 -10.77 5.36 -12.00
CA TYR A 29 -10.11 5.83 -13.23
C TYR A 29 -8.79 5.13 -13.53
N VAL A 30 -8.22 4.44 -12.54
CA VAL A 30 -6.98 3.68 -12.68
C VAL A 30 -7.27 2.38 -13.45
N GLN A 31 -6.33 1.92 -14.27
CA GLN A 31 -6.38 0.65 -15.00
C GLN A 31 -5.16 -0.20 -14.64
N ILE A 32 -5.33 -1.52 -14.72
CA ILE A 32 -4.20 -2.45 -14.53
C ILE A 32 -3.50 -2.62 -15.89
N LYS A 33 -2.38 -1.93 -16.07
CA LYS A 33 -1.55 -1.99 -17.29
C LYS A 33 -0.17 -2.60 -17.02
N GLN A 34 0.36 -2.39 -15.83
CA GLN A 34 1.65 -2.89 -15.41
C GLN A 34 1.60 -3.47 -14.00
N VAL A 35 2.61 -4.27 -13.68
CA VAL A 35 2.80 -4.87 -12.37
C VAL A 35 4.22 -4.58 -11.89
N HIS A 36 4.33 -4.11 -10.65
CA HIS A 36 5.60 -3.97 -9.96
C HIS A 36 5.59 -4.85 -8.72
N THR A 37 6.75 -5.36 -8.33
CA THR A 37 6.91 -6.07 -7.07
C THR A 37 7.64 -5.17 -6.10
N ILE A 38 7.11 -5.02 -4.90
CA ILE A 38 7.81 -4.42 -3.77
C ILE A 38 8.10 -5.49 -2.73
N GLU A 39 9.18 -5.28 -1.99
CA GLU A 39 9.55 -6.09 -0.84
C GLU A 39 9.78 -5.17 0.35
N ALA A 40 9.25 -5.55 1.52
CA ALA A 40 9.46 -4.82 2.76
C ALA A 40 9.83 -5.81 3.86
N SER A 41 10.75 -5.40 4.74
CA SER A 41 11.12 -6.15 5.94
C SER A 41 11.32 -5.23 7.13
N ALA A 42 11.17 -5.76 8.34
CA ALA A 42 11.32 -5.02 9.57
C ALA A 42 11.73 -5.92 10.74
N ASP A 43 11.90 -5.33 11.93
CA ASP A 43 12.18 -6.06 13.17
C ASP A 43 10.90 -6.45 13.94
N ASP A 44 9.75 -5.86 13.58
CA ASP A 44 8.45 -6.14 14.17
C ASP A 44 7.30 -5.86 13.19
N MET A 45 6.07 -6.20 13.60
CA MET A 45 4.88 -6.07 12.76
C MET A 45 4.49 -4.61 12.46
N MET A 46 4.74 -3.67 13.37
CA MET A 46 4.43 -2.25 13.13
C MET A 46 5.42 -1.64 12.15
N GLY A 47 6.70 -1.96 12.31
CA GLY A 47 7.76 -1.62 11.37
C GLY A 47 7.48 -2.21 9.99
N LEU A 48 6.97 -3.44 9.94
CA LEU A 48 6.61 -4.08 8.67
C LEU A 48 5.49 -3.33 7.95
N LEU A 49 4.43 -2.93 8.67
CA LEU A 49 3.36 -2.12 8.10
C LEU A 49 3.88 -0.73 7.65
N TYR A 50 4.74 -0.10 8.46
CA TYR A 50 5.37 1.16 8.12
C TYR A 50 6.16 1.05 6.82
N HIS A 51 7.11 0.12 6.74
CA HIS A 51 7.97 -0.06 5.57
C HIS A 51 7.17 -0.49 4.34
N PHE A 52 6.15 -1.34 4.51
CA PHE A 52 5.25 -1.70 3.42
C PHE A 52 4.53 -0.48 2.81
N LEU A 53 3.95 0.38 3.65
CA LEU A 53 3.29 1.60 3.16
C LEU A 53 4.28 2.62 2.60
N ASP A 54 5.49 2.70 3.16
CA ASP A 54 6.56 3.59 2.70
C ASP A 54 7.07 3.17 1.31
N GLU A 55 7.26 1.87 1.06
CA GLU A 55 7.60 1.33 -0.27
C GLU A 55 6.50 1.60 -1.30
N LEU A 56 5.22 1.47 -0.91
CA LEU A 56 4.09 1.82 -1.78
C LEU A 56 4.06 3.32 -2.09
N LEU A 57 4.34 4.16 -1.10
CA LEU A 57 4.42 5.61 -1.27
C LEU A 57 5.59 5.98 -2.19
N PHE A 58 6.75 5.35 -1.99
CA PHE A 58 7.92 5.52 -2.83
C PHE A 58 7.63 5.13 -4.29
N LEU A 59 6.95 4.00 -4.52
CA LEU A 59 6.56 3.55 -5.85
C LEU A 59 5.65 4.55 -6.59
N PHE A 60 4.87 5.34 -5.85
CA PHE A 60 4.06 6.43 -6.39
C PHE A 60 4.83 7.75 -6.52
N SER A 61 5.75 8.05 -5.61
CA SER A 61 6.48 9.33 -5.55
C SER A 61 7.76 9.37 -6.40
N ALA A 62 8.33 8.22 -6.73
CA ALA A 62 9.49 8.08 -7.61
C ALA A 62 9.09 7.32 -8.88
N GLU A 63 9.90 7.44 -9.95
CA GLU A 63 9.69 6.67 -11.18
C GLU A 63 9.46 5.18 -10.85
N PRO A 64 8.34 4.57 -11.30
CA PRO A 64 7.49 4.98 -12.44
C PRO A 64 6.20 5.76 -12.09
N TYR A 65 6.09 6.35 -10.90
CA TYR A 65 4.89 7.05 -10.42
C TYR A 65 3.62 6.17 -10.45
N LEU A 66 3.74 4.92 -10.00
CA LEU A 66 2.67 3.94 -10.11
C LEU A 66 1.55 4.26 -9.11
N ILE A 67 0.33 4.40 -9.63
CA ILE A 67 -0.89 4.35 -8.82
C ILE A 67 -1.50 2.94 -8.92
N CYS A 68 -1.71 2.29 -7.78
CA CYS A 68 -2.19 0.90 -7.75
C CYS A 68 -3.71 0.83 -7.67
N LYS A 69 -4.32 -0.02 -8.51
CA LYS A 69 -5.74 -0.42 -8.42
C LYS A 69 -5.94 -1.72 -7.67
N LYS A 70 -4.89 -2.53 -7.55
CA LYS A 70 -4.91 -3.79 -6.80
C LYS A 70 -3.54 -4.02 -6.20
N LEU A 71 -3.54 -4.40 -4.93
CA LEU A 71 -2.39 -4.97 -4.24
C LEU A 71 -2.63 -6.46 -4.03
N GLN A 72 -1.57 -7.25 -4.12
CA GLN A 72 -1.62 -8.67 -3.82
C GLN A 72 -0.33 -9.08 -3.14
N ILE A 73 -0.40 -9.32 -1.84
CA ILE A 73 0.69 -9.87 -1.05
C ILE A 73 0.83 -11.34 -1.41
N THR A 74 1.96 -11.70 -2.01
CA THR A 74 2.27 -13.06 -2.42
C THR A 74 3.07 -13.83 -1.37
N GLU A 75 3.75 -13.11 -0.48
CA GLU A 75 4.47 -13.66 0.66
C GLU A 75 4.25 -12.76 1.86
N PHE A 76 3.81 -13.34 2.98
CA PHE A 76 3.73 -12.66 4.27
C PHE A 76 4.33 -13.59 5.32
N ASN A 77 5.60 -13.35 5.65
CA ASN A 77 6.29 -14.05 6.71
C ASN A 77 6.21 -13.24 8.00
N THR A 78 5.40 -13.71 8.96
CA THR A 78 5.22 -13.05 10.26
C THR A 78 6.32 -13.37 11.27
N GLU A 79 7.15 -14.39 11.01
CA GLU A 79 8.29 -14.76 11.87
C GLU A 79 9.53 -13.94 11.52
N GLU A 80 9.78 -13.74 10.22
CA GLU A 80 10.89 -12.91 9.70
C GLU A 80 10.48 -11.47 9.41
N PHE A 81 9.21 -11.12 9.67
CA PHE A 81 8.59 -9.83 9.36
C PHE A 81 8.93 -9.33 7.95
N ARG A 82 8.55 -10.13 6.95
CA ARG A 82 8.82 -9.85 5.53
C ARG A 82 7.54 -9.95 4.70
N ILE A 83 7.37 -8.99 3.78
CA ILE A 83 6.27 -8.94 2.81
C ILE A 83 6.84 -8.86 1.40
N VAL A 84 6.27 -9.64 0.48
CA VAL A 84 6.43 -9.46 -0.97
C VAL A 84 5.06 -9.19 -1.56
N CYS A 85 4.90 -8.05 -2.23
CA CYS A 85 3.61 -7.61 -2.76
C CYS A 85 3.71 -7.25 -4.25
N LYS A 86 2.74 -7.75 -5.02
CA LYS A 86 2.50 -7.35 -6.40
C LYS A 86 1.53 -6.18 -6.46
N CYS A 87 2.01 -5.10 -7.05
CA CYS A 87 1.35 -3.82 -7.20
C CYS A 87 0.86 -3.67 -8.64
N TYR A 88 -0.46 -3.74 -8.85
CA TYR A 88 -1.10 -3.70 -10.15
C TYR A 88 -1.73 -2.34 -10.40
N GLY A 89 -1.36 -1.69 -11.50
CA GLY A 89 -1.84 -0.34 -11.78
C GLY A 89 -1.27 0.24 -13.06
N GLU A 90 -1.13 1.55 -13.07
CA GLU A 90 -0.54 2.33 -14.15
C GLU A 90 0.13 3.59 -13.62
N GLU A 91 0.91 4.26 -14.46
CA GLU A 91 1.52 5.54 -14.14
C GLU A 91 0.44 6.61 -13.89
N PHE A 92 0.67 7.46 -12.89
CA PHE A 92 -0.24 8.54 -12.55
C PHE A 92 -0.21 9.67 -13.59
N GLU A 93 -1.27 9.78 -14.40
CA GLU A 93 -1.43 10.82 -15.41
C GLU A 93 -2.31 12.01 -14.91
N ILE A 94 -1.75 13.23 -14.95
CA ILE A 94 -2.51 14.47 -14.67
C ILE A 94 -3.58 14.68 -15.75
N GLY A 95 -4.82 14.94 -15.32
CA GLY A 95 -5.98 15.16 -16.20
C GLY A 95 -6.79 13.91 -16.48
N LYS A 96 -6.21 12.72 -16.29
CA LYS A 96 -6.94 11.45 -16.27
C LYS A 96 -7.35 11.05 -14.86
N HIS A 97 -6.43 11.12 -13.90
CA HIS A 97 -6.68 10.77 -12.51
C HIS A 97 -7.05 12.03 -11.70
N PRO A 98 -8.23 12.07 -11.05
CA PRO A 98 -8.60 13.19 -10.18
C PRO A 98 -7.56 13.38 -9.07
N GLN A 99 -7.06 14.60 -8.87
CA GLN A 99 -6.14 14.87 -7.77
C GLN A 99 -6.92 14.91 -6.46
N GLY A 100 -6.70 13.89 -5.62
CA GLY A 100 -7.13 13.86 -4.24
C GLY A 100 -6.16 14.62 -3.34
N SER A 101 -5.90 14.09 -2.16
CA SER A 101 -4.93 14.67 -1.23
C SER A 101 -3.57 13.99 -1.35
N GLU A 102 -2.51 14.79 -1.43
CA GLU A 102 -1.14 14.27 -1.41
C GLU A 102 -0.82 13.66 -0.03
N VAL A 103 -0.37 12.41 -0.02
CA VAL A 103 0.23 11.77 1.15
C VAL A 103 1.73 12.02 1.09
N LYS A 104 2.29 12.63 2.14
CA LYS A 104 3.72 13.02 2.16
C LYS A 104 4.63 12.09 2.94
N ALA A 105 4.08 11.39 3.93
CA ALA A 105 4.83 10.52 4.81
C ALA A 105 3.89 9.56 5.52
N ILE A 106 4.40 8.37 5.81
CA ILE A 106 3.79 7.43 6.75
C ILE A 106 4.29 7.79 8.16
N THR A 107 3.45 7.63 9.18
CA THR A 107 3.84 7.93 10.57
C THR A 107 3.40 6.81 11.50
N TYR A 108 4.22 6.52 12.52
CA TYR A 108 3.87 5.61 13.61
C TYR A 108 2.80 6.17 14.57
N SER A 109 2.38 7.43 14.40
CA SER A 109 1.46 8.08 15.33
C SER A 109 0.09 7.39 15.34
N ALA A 110 -0.22 6.75 16.47
CA ALA A 110 -1.42 5.93 16.66
C ALA A 110 -1.55 4.76 15.65
N MET A 111 -0.42 4.22 15.18
CA MET A 111 -0.41 2.96 14.43
C MET A 111 -0.80 1.81 15.37
N GLN A 112 -1.78 1.02 14.95
CA GLN A 112 -2.29 -0.11 15.71
C GLN A 112 -2.58 -1.25 14.74
N ILE A 113 -2.23 -2.45 15.17
CA ILE A 113 -2.58 -3.70 14.48
C ILE A 113 -3.33 -4.52 15.51
N ILE A 114 -4.59 -4.81 15.21
CA ILE A 114 -5.49 -5.56 16.08
C ILE A 114 -5.75 -6.88 15.35
N ASP A 115 -5.14 -7.95 15.86
CA ASP A 115 -5.35 -9.32 15.39
C ASP A 115 -6.22 -10.03 16.44
N GLU A 116 -7.53 -9.81 16.34
CA GLU A 116 -8.54 -10.39 17.23
C GLU A 116 -9.34 -11.47 16.47
N PRO A 117 -9.60 -12.65 17.09
CA PRO A 117 -10.37 -13.74 16.48
C PRO A 117 -11.88 -13.50 16.42
#